data_AF-A0A449I6N5-F1
#
_entry.id   AF-A0A449I6N5-F1
#
_cell.length_a   1.000
_cell.length_b   1.000
_cell.length_c   1.000
_cell.angle_alpha   90.00
_cell.angle_beta   90.00
_cell.angle_gamma   90.00
#
_symmetry.space_group_name_H-M   'P 1'
#
loop_
_entity.id
_entity.type
_entity.pdbx_description
1 polymer ?
#
loop_
_entity_poly.entity_id
_entity_poly.type
_entity_poly.pdbx_seq_one_letter_code
_entity_poly.pdbx_strand_id
1 'polypeptide(L)'
;MKKMFKILFWLVSALLVGCGSSDEPDIPLPKEKVIESTEIGSAKLVMLGYLDNVTAGGMLQPESFATPVYIKDRKLCGTDYTFAVCSKVERLDAMPDFSTASDWRETLELTEGVTAWVRYVTASYYGYVKLRVAYIDGNKVGVEYKVASMQKRPDINSIELTESGAKAFVLKGYAGGGATAEGLLPEGLASRILIGNKELKGVNYSFAKYDGVSKLPNLPAVSAVTEWRTTAPITGNSAYWVRYTTPQEHVFLKLRVAYIDGDDVGVEYLLSSHETIVNENANVATEGRAYATDYSIPHLNSANYYVEHTVSVNNQTVFNYALEWNDAMKHSAWVAFVFDKITSEKKVSRPDIDPWNVDPHFPKQCK
;
A
#
# COMPACT_ATOMS: atom_id res chain seq x y z
N MET A 1 28.90 -30.82 81.93
CA MET A 1 28.13 -30.19 83.02
C MET A 1 26.86 -29.57 82.45
N LYS A 2 25.68 -30.06 82.89
CA LYS A 2 24.39 -29.35 83.15
C LYS A 2 23.94 -28.31 82.09
N LYS A 3 22.79 -28.37 81.39
CA LYS A 3 21.41 -28.91 81.60
C LYS A 3 20.77 -29.06 80.20
N MET A 4 20.13 -30.17 79.80
CA MET A 4 18.78 -30.69 80.15
C MET A 4 17.61 -29.73 79.92
N PHE A 5 16.78 -30.02 78.90
CA PHE A 5 15.29 -30.07 78.90
C PHE A 5 14.82 -30.61 77.51
N LYS A 6 14.51 -31.91 77.34
CA LYS A 6 13.19 -32.60 77.47
C LYS A 6 12.10 -31.97 76.58
N ILE A 7 11.55 -32.67 75.58
CA ILE A 7 10.34 -33.57 75.63
C ILE A 7 10.28 -34.27 74.24
N LEU A 8 10.38 -35.59 74.05
CA LEU A 8 9.50 -36.77 74.32
C LEU A 8 9.01 -37.34 72.95
N PHE A 9 9.60 -38.44 72.41
CA PHE A 9 9.19 -39.87 72.53
C PHE A 9 7.86 -40.19 71.79
N TRP A 10 7.79 -41.03 70.76
CA TRP A 10 7.88 -42.52 70.67
C TRP A 10 7.69 -42.87 69.17
N LEU A 11 8.15 -43.94 68.51
CA LEU A 11 8.92 -45.14 68.82
C LEU A 11 9.41 -45.75 67.48
N VAL A 12 10.61 -46.34 67.49
CA VAL A 12 11.16 -47.27 66.48
C VAL A 12 10.63 -48.68 66.76
N SER A 13 10.40 -49.50 65.73
CA SER A 13 10.75 -50.96 65.61
C SER A 13 10.03 -51.54 64.38
N ALA A 14 10.69 -51.84 63.26
CA ALA A 14 11.59 -52.96 62.99
C ALA A 14 10.87 -54.32 62.73
N LEU A 15 10.96 -54.73 61.45
CA LEU A 15 11.32 -56.06 60.95
C LEU A 15 10.30 -57.22 60.93
N LEU A 16 10.31 -57.87 59.74
CA LEU A 16 10.14 -59.29 59.41
C LEU A 16 8.72 -59.84 59.12
N VAL A 17 8.54 -60.11 57.82
CA VAL A 17 7.94 -61.31 57.18
C VAL A 17 6.78 -61.97 57.94
N GLY A 18 5.57 -61.66 57.47
CA GLY A 18 4.39 -62.50 57.61
C GLY A 18 3.82 -62.76 56.23
N CYS A 19 3.79 -64.02 55.79
CA CYS A 19 3.02 -64.45 54.63
C CYS A 19 1.54 -64.29 54.99
N GLY A 20 0.86 -63.36 54.35
CA GLY A 20 -0.56 -63.11 54.55
C GLY A 20 -1.04 -62.16 53.46
N SER A 21 -1.96 -62.64 52.63
CA SER A 21 -2.70 -61.89 51.61
C SER A 21 -3.08 -60.50 52.12
N SER A 22 -2.47 -59.46 51.57
CA SER A 22 -2.92 -58.08 51.72
C SER A 22 -3.35 -57.59 50.36
N ASP A 23 -4.67 -57.43 50.21
CA ASP A 23 -5.27 -56.54 49.22
C ASP A 23 -4.65 -55.15 49.42
N GLU A 24 -3.61 -54.83 48.65
CA GLU A 24 -3.22 -53.44 48.44
C GLU A 24 -4.38 -52.76 47.71
N PRO A 25 -4.90 -51.62 48.19
CA PRO A 25 -5.85 -50.87 47.41
C PRO A 25 -5.10 -50.38 46.17
N ASP A 26 -5.50 -50.91 45.01
CA ASP A 26 -5.07 -50.46 43.70
C ASP A 26 -5.42 -48.97 43.59
N ILE A 27 -4.47 -48.08 43.91
CA ILE A 27 -4.66 -46.63 43.78
C ILE A 27 -4.77 -46.40 42.27
N PRO A 28 -5.96 -46.03 41.74
CA PRO A 28 -6.09 -45.88 40.30
C PRO A 28 -5.18 -44.74 39.89
N LEU A 29 -4.18 -45.03 39.05
CA LEU A 29 -3.43 -43.98 38.37
C LEU A 29 -4.44 -43.02 37.74
N PRO A 30 -4.28 -41.68 37.88
CA PRO A 30 -5.20 -40.74 37.29
C PRO A 30 -5.31 -41.04 35.79
N LYS A 31 -6.52 -41.34 35.35
CA LYS A 31 -6.81 -41.77 33.99
C LYS A 31 -6.41 -40.64 33.04
N GLU A 32 -5.47 -40.90 32.14
CA GLU A 32 -4.97 -39.88 31.20
C GLU A 32 -6.15 -39.33 30.38
N LYS A 33 -6.28 -38.00 30.29
CA LYS A 33 -7.39 -37.37 29.54
C LYS A 33 -7.30 -37.77 28.06
N VAL A 34 -8.41 -38.27 27.52
CA VAL A 34 -8.50 -38.73 26.13
C VAL A 34 -9.09 -37.64 25.25
N ILE A 35 -8.52 -37.44 24.06
CA ILE A 35 -9.07 -36.53 23.05
C ILE A 35 -10.12 -37.31 22.24
N GLU A 36 -11.39 -36.96 22.42
CA GLU A 36 -12.48 -37.51 21.61
C GLU A 36 -12.44 -36.94 20.18
N SER A 37 -12.74 -37.79 19.19
CA SER A 37 -12.94 -37.31 17.80
C SER A 37 -14.36 -36.78 17.65
N THR A 38 -14.47 -35.54 17.19
CA THR A 38 -15.74 -34.89 16.87
C THR A 38 -15.96 -34.72 15.37
N GLU A 39 -14.94 -34.91 14.53
CA GLU A 39 -15.12 -34.93 13.06
C GLU A 39 -14.34 -36.08 12.40
N ILE A 40 -14.93 -36.71 11.39
CA ILE A 40 -14.26 -37.76 10.62
C ILE A 40 -13.04 -37.20 9.89
N GLY A 41 -11.91 -37.90 10.01
CA GLY A 41 -10.64 -37.49 9.40
C GLY A 41 -9.92 -36.38 10.14
N SER A 42 -10.33 -36.05 11.37
CA SER A 42 -9.55 -35.18 12.26
C SER A 42 -8.33 -35.92 12.83
N ALA A 43 -7.29 -35.15 13.13
CA ALA A 43 -6.11 -35.57 13.84
C ALA A 43 -6.16 -35.12 15.30
N LYS A 44 -5.40 -35.79 16.15
CA LYS A 44 -5.30 -35.52 17.59
C LYS A 44 -3.86 -35.31 17.96
N LEU A 45 -3.60 -34.34 18.81
CA LEU A 45 -2.26 -33.99 19.26
C LEU A 45 -2.30 -33.52 20.70
N VAL A 46 -1.27 -33.86 21.47
CA VAL A 46 -1.00 -33.20 22.74
C VAL A 46 0.06 -32.14 22.51
N MET A 47 -0.33 -30.89 22.62
CA MET A 47 0.59 -29.76 22.58
C MET A 47 1.21 -29.52 23.95
N LEU A 48 2.44 -29.04 23.98
CA LEU A 48 3.22 -28.79 25.21
C LEU A 48 3.59 -27.31 25.34
N GLY A 49 3.94 -26.89 26.56
CA GLY A 49 4.43 -25.54 26.84
C GLY A 49 3.39 -24.58 27.41
N TYR A 50 2.24 -25.08 27.90
CA TYR A 50 1.19 -24.22 28.46
C TYR A 50 1.59 -23.45 29.72
N LEU A 51 2.41 -24.04 30.59
CA LEU A 51 2.87 -23.43 31.84
C LEU A 51 4.31 -22.90 31.75
N ASP A 52 5.18 -23.58 31.01
CA ASP A 52 6.63 -23.33 31.01
C ASP A 52 7.19 -22.84 29.66
N ASN A 53 6.34 -22.70 28.63
CA ASN A 53 6.71 -22.32 27.26
C ASN A 53 7.68 -23.30 26.57
N VAL A 54 7.90 -24.50 27.11
CA VAL A 54 8.75 -25.53 26.50
C VAL A 54 7.92 -26.40 25.57
N THR A 55 8.14 -26.24 24.26
CA THR A 55 7.28 -26.85 23.23
C THR A 55 7.86 -28.10 22.56
N ALA A 56 9.07 -28.52 22.95
CA ALA A 56 9.75 -29.68 22.40
C ALA A 56 8.88 -30.95 22.52
N GLY A 57 8.53 -31.57 21.39
CA GLY A 57 7.72 -32.78 21.34
C GLY A 57 6.19 -32.57 21.29
N GLY A 58 5.70 -31.32 21.21
CA GLY A 58 4.26 -31.04 21.17
C GLY A 58 3.90 -29.72 20.48
N MET A 59 4.18 -29.63 19.17
CA MET A 59 3.77 -28.50 18.32
C MET A 59 2.81 -28.97 17.23
N LEU A 60 1.83 -28.14 16.89
CA LEU A 60 0.87 -28.45 15.83
C LEU A 60 1.47 -28.02 14.50
N GLN A 61 1.73 -28.98 13.62
CA GLN A 61 2.18 -28.71 12.27
C GLN A 61 1.55 -29.72 11.31
N PRO A 62 0.48 -29.35 10.59
CA PRO A 62 -0.03 -30.18 9.50
C PRO A 62 1.07 -30.45 8.47
N GLU A 63 1.09 -31.64 7.88
CA GLU A 63 2.17 -32.11 6.99
C GLU A 63 2.47 -31.15 5.83
N SER A 64 1.45 -30.47 5.29
CA SER A 64 1.61 -29.55 4.16
C SER A 64 2.05 -28.13 4.57
N PHE A 65 2.24 -27.85 5.87
CA PHE A 65 2.53 -26.51 6.38
C PHE A 65 4.01 -26.41 6.79
N ALA A 66 4.67 -25.32 6.41
CA ALA A 66 6.12 -25.18 6.56
C ALA A 66 6.54 -24.80 7.99
N THR A 67 5.68 -24.07 8.70
CA THR A 67 5.96 -23.58 10.06
C THR A 67 4.95 -24.16 11.05
N PRO A 68 5.32 -24.39 12.33
CA PRO A 68 4.39 -24.90 13.33
C PRO A 68 3.56 -23.80 14.01
N VAL A 69 2.43 -24.19 14.58
CA VAL A 69 1.73 -23.49 15.67
C VAL A 69 2.23 -24.05 16.99
N TYR A 70 2.54 -23.17 17.94
CA TYR A 70 3.12 -23.52 19.24
C TYR A 70 2.42 -22.77 20.38
N ILE A 71 2.60 -23.25 21.61
CA ILE A 71 2.08 -22.58 22.79
C ILE A 71 3.14 -21.65 23.36
N LYS A 72 2.75 -20.42 23.63
CA LYS A 72 3.56 -19.46 24.37
C LYS A 72 2.65 -18.55 25.19
N ASP A 73 3.00 -18.38 26.47
CA ASP A 73 2.28 -17.55 27.43
C ASP A 73 0.77 -17.90 27.48
N ARG A 74 0.47 -19.21 27.45
CA ARG A 74 -0.89 -19.79 27.41
C ARG A 74 -1.72 -19.48 26.16
N LYS A 75 -1.07 -19.03 25.08
CA LYS A 75 -1.70 -18.73 23.80
C LYS A 75 -1.16 -19.62 22.70
N LEU A 76 -1.96 -19.84 21.67
CA LEU A 76 -1.42 -20.30 20.39
C LEU A 76 -0.76 -19.12 19.67
N CYS A 77 0.43 -19.38 19.17
CA CYS A 77 1.25 -18.46 18.40
C CYS A 77 1.81 -19.18 17.17
N GLY A 78 2.15 -18.41 16.15
CA GLY A 78 2.82 -18.90 14.94
C GLY A 78 3.08 -17.77 13.96
N THR A 79 4.19 -17.82 13.24
CA THR A 79 4.65 -16.71 12.38
C THR A 79 3.70 -16.43 11.21
N ASP A 80 3.12 -17.49 10.64
CA ASP A 80 2.30 -17.41 9.42
C ASP A 80 0.81 -17.64 9.72
N TYR A 81 0.41 -17.46 10.98
CA TYR A 81 -0.87 -17.92 11.48
C TYR A 81 -1.70 -16.79 12.08
N THR A 82 -3.00 -16.86 11.81
CA THR A 82 -4.02 -16.07 12.51
C THR A 82 -5.15 -16.98 12.96
N PHE A 83 -5.87 -16.56 14.00
CA PHE A 83 -6.85 -17.38 14.70
C PHE A 83 -8.17 -16.62 14.86
N ALA A 84 -9.29 -17.31 14.68
CA ALA A 84 -10.63 -16.77 14.89
C ALA A 84 -11.46 -17.75 15.73
N VAL A 85 -11.97 -17.31 16.87
CA VAL A 85 -12.77 -18.14 17.78
C VAL A 85 -14.16 -18.38 17.21
N CYS A 86 -14.62 -19.63 17.23
CA CYS A 86 -15.99 -19.99 16.94
C CYS A 86 -16.80 -20.04 18.24
N SER A 87 -17.40 -18.92 18.61
CA SER A 87 -18.28 -18.85 19.78
C SER A 87 -19.44 -19.85 19.63
N LYS A 88 -19.74 -20.60 20.71
CA LYS A 88 -20.92 -21.49 20.84
C LYS A 88 -20.84 -22.85 20.13
N VAL A 89 -19.66 -23.29 19.69
CA VAL A 89 -19.49 -24.62 19.11
C VAL A 89 -18.38 -25.36 19.84
N GLU A 90 -18.64 -26.60 20.26
CA GLU A 90 -17.69 -27.44 20.99
C GLU A 90 -17.14 -28.60 20.15
N ARG A 91 -17.63 -28.79 18.93
CA ARG A 91 -17.28 -29.89 18.02
C ARG A 91 -16.80 -29.36 16.66
N LEU A 92 -15.83 -30.03 16.04
CA LEU A 92 -15.31 -29.62 14.74
C LEU A 92 -16.35 -29.73 13.61
N ASP A 93 -17.17 -30.79 13.63
CA ASP A 93 -18.20 -31.06 12.61
C ASP A 93 -19.33 -30.02 12.62
N ALA A 94 -19.53 -29.33 13.74
CA ALA A 94 -20.53 -28.28 13.91
C ALA A 94 -20.00 -26.85 13.66
N MET A 95 -18.70 -26.69 13.38
CA MET A 95 -18.12 -25.37 13.12
C MET A 95 -18.69 -24.76 11.83
N PRO A 96 -19.04 -23.46 11.81
CA PRO A 96 -19.48 -22.78 10.61
C PRO A 96 -18.32 -22.66 9.60
N ASP A 97 -18.66 -22.38 8.34
CA ASP A 97 -17.66 -22.19 7.29
C ASP A 97 -16.68 -21.04 7.62
N PHE A 98 -15.40 -21.20 7.27
CA PHE A 98 -14.36 -20.21 7.59
C PHE A 98 -14.62 -18.84 6.96
N SER A 99 -15.41 -18.77 5.87
CA SER A 99 -15.82 -17.50 5.25
C SER A 99 -16.70 -16.64 6.17
N THR A 100 -17.31 -17.24 7.19
CA THR A 100 -18.09 -16.54 8.22
C THR A 100 -17.26 -16.12 9.43
N ALA A 101 -16.00 -16.56 9.51
CA ALA A 101 -15.10 -16.22 10.60
C ALA A 101 -14.68 -14.74 10.54
N SER A 102 -14.78 -14.07 11.68
CA SER A 102 -14.40 -12.68 11.89
C SER A 102 -13.40 -12.57 13.05
N ASP A 103 -12.91 -11.35 13.32
CA ASP A 103 -12.00 -11.08 14.44
C ASP A 103 -10.73 -11.94 14.47
N TRP A 104 -10.10 -12.13 13.31
CA TRP A 104 -8.83 -12.82 13.18
C TRP A 104 -7.71 -12.12 13.98
N ARG A 105 -7.01 -12.88 14.82
CA ARG A 105 -5.94 -12.39 15.70
C ARG A 105 -4.64 -13.15 15.48
N GLU A 106 -3.51 -12.52 15.77
CA GLU A 106 -2.18 -13.15 15.68
C GLU A 106 -1.97 -14.23 16.76
N THR A 107 -2.74 -14.17 17.85
CA THR A 107 -2.67 -15.15 18.94
C THR A 107 -4.07 -15.57 19.38
N LEU A 108 -4.19 -16.79 19.90
CA LEU A 108 -5.43 -17.31 20.48
C LEU A 108 -5.22 -17.68 21.95
N GLU A 109 -6.01 -17.11 22.85
CA GLU A 109 -6.07 -17.58 24.24
C GLU A 109 -6.60 -19.02 24.31
N LEU A 110 -5.92 -19.89 25.05
CA LEU A 110 -6.34 -21.28 25.20
C LEU A 110 -7.30 -21.43 26.38
N THR A 111 -8.52 -21.85 26.08
CA THR A 111 -9.51 -22.28 27.07
C THR A 111 -10.04 -23.65 26.68
N GLU A 112 -10.26 -24.52 27.66
CA GLU A 112 -10.86 -25.83 27.43
C GLU A 112 -12.24 -25.69 26.75
N GLY A 113 -12.51 -26.55 25.77
CA GLY A 113 -13.73 -26.54 24.97
C GLY A 113 -13.76 -25.52 23.82
N VAL A 114 -12.77 -24.64 23.69
CA VAL A 114 -12.78 -23.65 22.60
C VAL A 114 -12.60 -24.32 21.25
N THR A 115 -13.41 -23.88 20.27
CA THR A 115 -13.17 -24.17 18.85
C THR A 115 -12.73 -22.90 18.14
N ALA A 116 -11.84 -23.03 17.16
CA ALA A 116 -11.31 -21.91 16.41
C ALA A 116 -10.95 -22.32 14.99
N TRP A 117 -11.09 -21.37 14.08
CA TRP A 117 -10.43 -21.43 12.80
C TRP A 117 -8.99 -20.93 12.93
N VAL A 118 -8.07 -21.66 12.32
CA VAL A 118 -6.67 -21.27 12.15
C VAL A 118 -6.45 -21.03 10.66
N ARG A 119 -5.96 -19.84 10.30
CA ARG A 119 -5.59 -19.49 8.93
C ARG A 119 -4.08 -19.39 8.83
N TYR A 120 -3.52 -20.29 8.03
CA TYR A 120 -2.13 -20.30 7.60
C TYR A 120 -1.99 -19.49 6.31
N VAL A 121 -1.01 -18.59 6.25
CA VAL A 121 -0.81 -17.68 5.13
C VAL A 121 0.57 -17.89 4.53
N THR A 122 0.63 -18.18 3.24
CA THR A 122 1.88 -18.17 2.47
C THR A 122 1.79 -17.14 1.35
N ALA A 123 2.86 -16.96 0.57
CA ALA A 123 2.83 -16.11 -0.61
C ALA A 123 1.78 -16.55 -1.67
N SER A 124 1.39 -17.84 -1.69
CA SER A 124 0.57 -18.40 -2.78
C SER A 124 -0.71 -19.08 -2.33
N TYR A 125 -0.87 -19.37 -1.03
CA TYR A 125 -2.01 -20.12 -0.51
C TYR A 125 -2.46 -19.63 0.86
N TYR A 126 -3.76 -19.75 1.10
CA TYR A 126 -4.36 -19.81 2.42
C TYR A 126 -4.66 -21.26 2.79
N GLY A 127 -4.24 -21.68 3.98
CA GLY A 127 -4.68 -22.92 4.59
C GLY A 127 -5.64 -22.64 5.74
N TYR A 128 -6.76 -23.36 5.78
CA TYR A 128 -7.75 -23.24 6.84
C TYR A 128 -7.83 -24.54 7.62
N VAL A 129 -7.61 -24.45 8.93
CA VAL A 129 -7.62 -25.59 9.86
C VAL A 129 -8.68 -25.35 10.91
N LYS A 130 -9.56 -26.33 11.09
CA LYS A 130 -10.44 -26.38 12.25
C LYS A 130 -9.63 -26.86 13.44
N LEU A 131 -9.79 -26.22 14.59
CA LEU A 131 -9.10 -26.55 15.84
C LEU A 131 -10.11 -26.59 16.98
N ARG A 132 -9.97 -27.59 17.86
CA ARG A 132 -10.69 -27.70 19.14
C ARG A 132 -9.70 -28.01 20.25
N VAL A 133 -9.80 -27.27 21.35
CA VAL A 133 -9.08 -27.59 22.59
C VAL A 133 -9.95 -28.53 23.41
N ALA A 134 -9.60 -29.81 23.42
CA ALA A 134 -10.36 -30.84 24.13
C ALA A 134 -10.13 -30.79 25.65
N TYR A 135 -8.89 -30.50 26.07
CA TYR A 135 -8.57 -30.31 27.48
C TYR A 135 -7.31 -29.47 27.69
N ILE A 136 -7.19 -28.89 28.88
CA ILE A 136 -5.94 -28.38 29.43
C ILE A 136 -5.64 -29.18 30.71
N ASP A 137 -4.43 -29.71 30.84
CA ASP A 137 -4.00 -30.48 32.01
C ASP A 137 -2.50 -30.25 32.30
N GLY A 138 -2.23 -29.45 33.33
CA GLY A 138 -0.87 -29.02 33.64
C GLY A 138 -0.20 -28.33 32.44
N ASN A 139 0.91 -28.88 31.96
CA ASN A 139 1.64 -28.36 30.80
C ASN A 139 1.13 -28.90 29.45
N LYS A 140 0.17 -29.82 29.45
CA LYS A 140 -0.37 -30.49 28.27
C LYS A 140 -1.68 -29.82 27.82
N VAL A 141 -1.84 -29.66 26.51
CA VAL A 141 -3.09 -29.20 25.88
C VAL A 141 -3.50 -30.22 24.83
N GLY A 142 -4.58 -30.94 25.08
CA GLY A 142 -5.14 -31.89 24.13
C GLY A 142 -5.91 -31.15 23.05
N VAL A 143 -5.49 -31.27 21.79
CA VAL A 143 -6.15 -30.63 20.65
C VAL A 143 -6.62 -31.66 19.63
N GLU A 144 -7.80 -31.39 19.07
CA GLU A 144 -8.31 -32.04 17.86
C GLU A 144 -8.22 -31.01 16.72
N TYR A 145 -7.74 -31.40 15.56
CA TYR A 145 -7.64 -30.49 14.41
C TYR A 145 -7.89 -31.18 13.07
N LYS A 146 -8.26 -30.39 12.06
CA LYS A 146 -8.43 -30.87 10.69
C LYS A 146 -8.13 -29.76 9.69
N VAL A 147 -7.26 -30.04 8.71
CA VAL A 147 -7.10 -29.16 7.54
C VAL A 147 -8.37 -29.25 6.71
N ALA A 148 -9.13 -28.17 6.66
CA ALA A 148 -10.43 -28.13 6.00
C ALA A 148 -10.34 -27.64 4.56
N SER A 149 -9.40 -26.72 4.27
CA SER A 149 -9.25 -26.16 2.93
C SER A 149 -7.84 -25.64 2.69
N MET A 150 -7.41 -25.71 1.42
CA MET A 150 -6.24 -25.04 0.88
C MET A 150 -6.66 -24.25 -0.35
N GLN A 151 -6.64 -22.93 -0.26
CA GLN A 151 -7.07 -22.02 -1.31
C GLN A 151 -5.87 -21.31 -1.92
N LYS A 152 -5.77 -21.31 -3.25
CA LYS A 152 -4.78 -20.50 -3.95
C LYS A 152 -5.10 -19.02 -3.75
N ARG A 153 -4.11 -18.22 -3.36
CA ARG A 153 -4.20 -16.77 -3.31
C ARG A 153 -4.27 -16.21 -4.73
N PRO A 154 -5.02 -15.12 -4.96
CA PRO A 154 -5.06 -14.49 -6.27
C PRO A 154 -3.67 -13.98 -6.65
N ASP A 155 -3.33 -14.15 -7.92
CA ASP A 155 -2.09 -13.69 -8.53
C ASP A 155 -2.39 -12.84 -9.77
N ILE A 156 -1.35 -12.45 -10.53
CA ILE A 156 -1.55 -11.64 -11.74
C ILE A 156 -2.44 -12.34 -12.78
N ASN A 157 -2.41 -13.68 -12.85
CA ASN A 157 -3.22 -14.47 -13.79
C ASN A 157 -4.68 -14.59 -13.34
N SER A 158 -4.98 -14.19 -12.10
CA SER A 158 -6.34 -14.15 -11.56
C SER A 158 -7.09 -12.87 -11.98
N ILE A 159 -6.41 -11.93 -12.66
CA ILE A 159 -6.97 -10.66 -13.12
C ILE A 159 -7.63 -10.87 -14.48
N GLU A 160 -8.96 -10.82 -14.51
CA GLU A 160 -9.73 -10.76 -15.76
C GLU A 160 -9.58 -9.37 -16.40
N LEU A 161 -9.09 -9.33 -17.64
CA LEU A 161 -9.05 -8.11 -18.44
C LEU A 161 -10.44 -7.83 -19.03
N THR A 162 -10.97 -6.65 -18.77
CA THR A 162 -12.31 -6.21 -19.11
C THR A 162 -12.36 -5.25 -20.31
N GLU A 163 -11.21 -4.75 -20.76
CA GLU A 163 -11.09 -3.90 -21.94
C GLU A 163 -9.93 -4.36 -22.85
N SER A 164 -10.13 -4.30 -24.17
CA SER A 164 -9.10 -4.70 -25.13
C SER A 164 -7.86 -3.82 -25.01
N GLY A 165 -6.68 -4.42 -25.02
CA GLY A 165 -5.41 -3.72 -24.85
C GLY A 165 -5.04 -3.40 -23.40
N ALA A 166 -5.92 -3.70 -22.43
CA ALA A 166 -5.61 -3.54 -21.03
C ALA A 166 -4.49 -4.51 -20.59
N LYS A 167 -3.80 -4.14 -19.51
CA LYS A 167 -2.70 -4.91 -18.92
C LYS A 167 -2.98 -5.17 -17.44
N ALA A 168 -2.52 -6.30 -16.94
CA ALA A 168 -2.60 -6.68 -15.54
C ALA A 168 -1.33 -6.27 -14.79
N PHE A 169 -1.48 -5.91 -13.51
CA PHE A 169 -0.36 -5.65 -12.61
C PHE A 169 -0.76 -5.97 -11.16
N VAL A 170 0.20 -6.29 -10.29
CA VAL A 170 -0.04 -6.47 -8.86
C VAL A 170 0.75 -5.42 -8.09
N LEU A 171 0.05 -4.43 -7.55
CA LEU A 171 0.63 -3.45 -6.64
C LEU A 171 0.85 -4.09 -5.26
N LYS A 172 1.91 -3.68 -4.57
CA LYS A 172 2.28 -4.15 -3.23
C LYS A 172 2.22 -3.00 -2.21
N GLY A 173 2.26 -3.31 -0.92
CA GLY A 173 2.29 -2.33 0.17
C GLY A 173 0.93 -1.91 0.74
N TYR A 174 -0.15 -2.63 0.43
CA TYR A 174 -1.49 -2.28 0.91
C TYR A 174 -1.70 -2.51 2.40
N ALA A 175 -1.27 -3.64 2.95
CA ALA A 175 -1.47 -3.97 4.37
C ALA A 175 -0.38 -3.33 5.25
N GLY A 176 0.86 -3.26 4.74
CA GLY A 176 2.01 -2.75 5.50
C GLY A 176 2.12 -1.23 5.58
N GLY A 177 1.30 -0.47 4.83
CA GLY A 177 1.26 1.01 4.86
C GLY A 177 2.48 1.72 4.24
N GLY A 178 3.59 1.02 4.04
CA GLY A 178 4.80 1.52 3.40
C GLY A 178 4.73 1.49 1.88
N ALA A 179 5.16 2.57 1.23
CA ALA A 179 5.38 2.56 -0.21
C ALA A 179 6.56 1.62 -0.52
N THR A 180 6.30 0.53 -1.23
CA THR A 180 7.37 -0.27 -1.81
C THR A 180 7.91 0.47 -3.04
N ALA A 181 9.21 0.33 -3.33
CA ALA A 181 9.80 0.91 -4.56
C ALA A 181 9.22 0.28 -5.85
N GLU A 182 8.52 -0.85 -5.70
CA GLU A 182 7.86 -1.62 -6.75
C GLU A 182 6.44 -1.12 -6.99
N GLY A 183 6.31 -0.10 -7.84
CA GLY A 183 5.04 0.43 -8.33
C GLY A 183 4.77 0.11 -9.79
N LEU A 184 3.53 0.32 -10.23
CA LEU A 184 3.16 0.26 -11.63
C LEU A 184 3.85 1.40 -12.40
N LEU A 185 4.69 1.07 -13.37
CA LEU A 185 5.23 2.02 -14.35
C LEU A 185 4.47 1.82 -15.68
N PRO A 186 3.48 2.66 -16.00
CA PRO A 186 2.82 2.57 -17.30
C PRO A 186 3.81 2.87 -18.43
N GLU A 187 3.67 2.16 -19.53
CA GLU A 187 4.56 2.30 -20.69
C GLU A 187 4.60 3.74 -21.21
N GLY A 188 5.80 4.25 -21.48
CA GLY A 188 6.00 5.61 -21.96
C GLY A 188 5.96 6.72 -20.90
N LEU A 189 5.68 6.40 -19.63
CA LEU A 189 5.66 7.38 -18.54
C LEU A 189 6.94 7.33 -17.69
N ALA A 190 7.28 8.43 -17.02
CA ALA A 190 8.55 8.59 -16.30
C ALA A 190 8.47 8.31 -14.79
N SER A 191 7.28 8.09 -14.22
CA SER A 191 7.11 7.83 -12.79
C SER A 191 6.13 6.70 -12.53
N ARG A 192 6.14 6.16 -11.30
CA ARG A 192 5.34 5.02 -10.90
C ARG A 192 4.07 5.45 -10.17
N ILE A 193 3.02 4.67 -10.34
CA ILE A 193 1.86 4.62 -9.45
C ILE A 193 2.19 3.65 -8.31
N LEU A 194 2.01 4.12 -7.08
CA LEU A 194 2.39 3.44 -5.84
C LEU A 194 1.18 3.32 -4.91
N ILE A 195 1.29 2.41 -3.94
CA ILE A 195 0.39 2.39 -2.78
C ILE A 195 1.09 3.07 -1.61
N GLY A 196 0.35 3.88 -0.85
CA GLY A 196 0.78 4.32 0.49
C GLY A 196 -0.43 4.66 1.32
N ASN A 197 -0.45 4.23 2.59
CA ASN A 197 -1.61 4.40 3.48
C ASN A 197 -2.94 3.90 2.86
N LYS A 198 -2.91 2.79 2.10
CA LYS A 198 -4.07 2.26 1.36
C LYS A 198 -4.64 3.18 0.27
N GLU A 199 -3.84 4.14 -0.19
CA GLU A 199 -4.20 5.03 -1.30
C GLU A 199 -3.25 4.86 -2.50
N LEU A 200 -3.78 5.05 -3.71
CA LEU A 200 -2.99 5.28 -4.91
C LEU A 200 -2.33 6.65 -4.82
N LYS A 201 -1.05 6.72 -5.19
CA LYS A 201 -0.28 7.97 -5.27
C LYS A 201 0.83 7.87 -6.30
N GLY A 202 1.40 9.00 -6.71
CA GLY A 202 2.61 9.00 -7.53
C GLY A 202 2.99 10.42 -7.97
N VAL A 203 4.24 10.58 -8.41
CA VAL A 203 4.73 11.87 -8.94
C VAL A 203 4.02 12.15 -10.27
N ASN A 204 3.49 13.36 -10.44
CA ASN A 204 2.74 13.81 -11.62
C ASN A 204 1.39 13.10 -11.84
N TYR A 205 0.92 12.29 -10.89
CA TYR A 205 -0.36 11.60 -10.99
C TYR A 205 -1.45 12.31 -10.19
N SER A 206 -2.64 12.34 -10.79
CA SER A 206 -3.89 12.64 -10.10
C SER A 206 -4.95 11.59 -10.44
N PHE A 207 -5.90 11.39 -9.55
CA PHE A 207 -6.85 10.28 -9.58
C PHE A 207 -8.28 10.80 -9.40
N ALA A 208 -9.22 10.16 -10.08
CA ALA A 208 -10.65 10.31 -9.89
C ALA A 208 -11.27 8.92 -9.69
N LYS A 209 -11.83 8.67 -8.51
CA LYS A 209 -12.33 7.36 -8.08
C LYS A 209 -13.81 7.19 -8.42
N TYR A 210 -14.17 5.99 -8.84
CA TYR A 210 -15.54 5.56 -9.12
C TYR A 210 -15.82 4.23 -8.42
N ASP A 211 -16.70 4.27 -7.43
CA ASP A 211 -17.13 3.10 -6.68
C ASP A 211 -18.20 2.29 -7.43
N GLY A 212 -18.17 0.97 -7.27
CA GLY A 212 -19.12 0.06 -7.93
C GLY A 212 -18.80 -0.22 -9.40
N VAL A 213 -17.71 0.33 -9.94
CA VAL A 213 -17.31 0.13 -11.35
C VAL A 213 -16.39 -1.08 -11.47
N SER A 214 -16.98 -2.21 -11.90
CA SER A 214 -16.31 -3.51 -11.99
C SER A 214 -15.61 -3.78 -13.32
N LYS A 215 -15.73 -2.89 -14.32
CA LYS A 215 -15.13 -3.03 -15.66
C LYS A 215 -14.65 -1.67 -16.19
N LEU A 216 -13.49 -1.62 -16.84
CA LEU A 216 -12.93 -0.37 -17.39
C LEU A 216 -13.85 0.35 -18.40
N PRO A 217 -14.58 -0.34 -19.30
CA PRO A 217 -15.46 0.33 -20.26
C PRO A 217 -16.65 1.05 -19.63
N ASN A 218 -16.96 0.75 -18.35
CA ASN A 218 -18.07 1.35 -17.63
C ASN A 218 -17.69 2.66 -16.92
N LEU A 219 -16.41 3.08 -16.98
CA LEU A 219 -16.03 4.41 -16.52
C LEU A 219 -16.73 5.47 -17.38
N PRO A 220 -17.18 6.59 -16.77
CA PRO A 220 -17.70 7.70 -17.55
C PRO A 220 -16.59 8.28 -18.45
N ALA A 221 -16.99 9.06 -19.46
CA ALA A 221 -16.02 9.79 -20.28
C ALA A 221 -15.11 10.66 -19.40
N VAL A 222 -13.82 10.74 -19.74
CA VAL A 222 -12.84 11.53 -18.97
C VAL A 222 -13.22 13.02 -18.92
N SER A 223 -13.90 13.53 -19.93
CA SER A 223 -14.44 14.90 -19.98
C SER A 223 -15.51 15.18 -18.92
N ALA A 224 -16.08 14.15 -18.30
CA ALA A 224 -17.03 14.27 -17.20
C ALA A 224 -16.36 14.26 -15.81
N VAL A 225 -15.02 14.10 -15.74
CA VAL A 225 -14.28 14.15 -14.49
C VAL A 225 -14.16 15.60 -14.03
N THR A 226 -14.81 15.94 -12.92
CA THR A 226 -14.80 17.31 -12.36
C THR A 226 -13.81 17.49 -11.21
N GLU A 227 -13.35 16.40 -10.59
CA GLU A 227 -12.47 16.45 -9.43
C GLU A 227 -11.29 15.49 -9.59
N TRP A 228 -10.09 16.03 -9.40
CA TRP A 228 -8.83 15.29 -9.46
C TRP A 228 -8.08 15.44 -8.13
N ARG A 229 -7.71 14.31 -7.53
CA ARG A 229 -6.97 14.28 -6.26
C ARG A 229 -5.55 13.74 -6.45
N THR A 230 -4.60 14.22 -5.67
CA THR A 230 -3.20 13.73 -5.72
C THR A 230 -3.05 12.33 -5.15
N THR A 231 -4.02 11.87 -4.36
CA THR A 231 -4.14 10.49 -3.90
C THR A 231 -5.59 10.02 -4.02
N ALA A 232 -5.81 8.70 -4.06
CA ALA A 232 -7.16 8.13 -4.00
C ALA A 232 -7.21 6.83 -3.20
N PRO A 233 -8.20 6.64 -2.31
CA PRO A 233 -8.31 5.43 -1.50
C PRO A 233 -8.59 4.21 -2.39
N ILE A 234 -7.91 3.12 -2.09
CA ILE A 234 -8.08 1.83 -2.78
C ILE A 234 -9.16 1.04 -2.07
N THR A 235 -10.25 0.78 -2.77
CA THR A 235 -11.31 -0.12 -2.31
C THR A 235 -11.61 -1.18 -3.37
N GLY A 236 -12.10 -2.33 -2.94
CA GLY A 236 -12.56 -3.37 -3.85
C GLY A 236 -13.73 -2.89 -4.69
N ASN A 237 -13.86 -3.41 -5.91
CA ASN A 237 -14.92 -3.04 -6.85
C ASN A 237 -14.94 -1.54 -7.21
N SER A 238 -13.77 -0.92 -7.32
CA SER A 238 -13.61 0.47 -7.74
C SER A 238 -12.73 0.58 -8.98
N ALA A 239 -13.03 1.56 -9.81
CA ALA A 239 -12.21 1.97 -10.95
C ALA A 239 -11.83 3.44 -10.85
N TYR A 240 -10.84 3.86 -11.61
CA TYR A 240 -10.21 5.15 -11.53
C TYR A 240 -9.94 5.67 -12.93
N TRP A 241 -10.23 6.95 -13.13
CA TRP A 241 -9.45 7.73 -14.08
C TRP A 241 -8.16 8.16 -13.40
N VAL A 242 -7.05 7.97 -14.10
CA VAL A 242 -5.72 8.41 -13.69
C VAL A 242 -5.23 9.39 -14.74
N ARG A 243 -4.76 10.56 -14.30
CA ARG A 243 -4.15 11.57 -15.16
C ARG A 243 -2.70 11.74 -14.77
N TYR A 244 -1.81 11.54 -15.73
CA TYR A 244 -0.40 11.90 -15.65
C TYR A 244 -0.20 13.27 -16.30
N THR A 245 0.48 14.18 -15.63
CA THR A 245 0.64 15.57 -16.13
C THR A 245 2.11 15.93 -16.31
N THR A 246 2.45 16.39 -17.51
CA THR A 246 3.70 17.09 -17.80
C THR A 246 3.40 18.55 -18.14
N PRO A 247 4.40 19.41 -18.38
CA PRO A 247 4.14 20.75 -18.90
C PRO A 247 3.55 20.77 -20.32
N GLN A 248 3.68 19.68 -21.09
CA GLN A 248 3.27 19.62 -22.49
C GLN A 248 1.97 18.84 -22.73
N GLU A 249 1.62 17.90 -21.86
CA GLU A 249 0.46 17.04 -22.06
C GLU A 249 -0.13 16.46 -20.77
N HIS A 250 -1.40 16.08 -20.86
CA HIS A 250 -2.06 15.13 -19.99
C HIS A 250 -2.15 13.77 -20.67
N VAL A 251 -1.72 12.72 -19.97
CA VAL A 251 -1.94 11.33 -20.39
C VAL A 251 -2.95 10.71 -19.44
N PHE A 252 -4.03 10.16 -20.01
CA PHE A 252 -5.11 9.55 -19.24
C PHE A 252 -5.03 8.04 -19.30
N LEU A 253 -5.21 7.40 -18.15
CA LEU A 253 -5.28 5.96 -17.98
C LEU A 253 -6.57 5.59 -17.27
N LYS A 254 -7.14 4.47 -17.65
CA LYS A 254 -8.15 3.77 -16.85
C LYS A 254 -7.45 2.77 -15.96
N LEU A 255 -7.86 2.65 -14.70
CA LEU A 255 -7.36 1.65 -13.76
C LEU A 255 -8.52 1.05 -12.99
N ARG A 256 -8.50 -0.26 -12.73
CA ARG A 256 -9.51 -0.94 -11.92
C ARG A 256 -8.86 -1.89 -10.93
N VAL A 257 -9.42 -1.93 -9.72
CA VAL A 257 -9.05 -2.92 -8.70
C VAL A 257 -9.81 -4.22 -8.96
N ALA A 258 -9.08 -5.28 -9.32
CA ALA A 258 -9.63 -6.61 -9.54
C ALA A 258 -9.74 -7.41 -8.24
N TYR A 259 -8.75 -7.29 -7.35
CA TYR A 259 -8.78 -7.88 -6.01
C TYR A 259 -7.89 -7.10 -5.04
N ILE A 260 -8.14 -7.32 -3.75
CA ILE A 260 -7.27 -6.90 -2.65
C ILE A 260 -7.05 -8.14 -1.79
N ASP A 261 -5.80 -8.54 -1.58
CA ASP A 261 -5.44 -9.74 -0.84
C ASP A 261 -4.18 -9.51 0.01
N GLY A 262 -4.39 -9.21 1.30
CA GLY A 262 -3.29 -8.85 2.20
C GLY A 262 -2.56 -7.61 1.70
N ASP A 263 -1.28 -7.77 1.36
CA ASP A 263 -0.44 -6.67 0.85
C ASP A 263 -0.59 -6.42 -0.65
N ASP A 264 -1.24 -7.35 -1.35
CA ASP A 264 -1.35 -7.36 -2.82
C ASP A 264 -2.66 -6.70 -3.27
N VAL A 265 -2.56 -5.84 -4.28
CA VAL A 265 -3.71 -5.28 -5.00
C VAL A 265 -3.55 -5.60 -6.46
N GLY A 266 -4.36 -6.53 -6.95
CA GLY A 266 -4.44 -6.84 -8.37
C GLY A 266 -5.19 -5.74 -9.11
N VAL A 267 -4.54 -5.15 -10.11
CA VAL A 267 -5.12 -4.09 -10.93
C VAL A 267 -5.08 -4.43 -12.41
N GLU A 268 -6.10 -3.97 -13.11
CA GLU A 268 -6.13 -3.86 -14.55
C GLU A 268 -5.93 -2.38 -14.91
N TYR A 269 -5.13 -2.07 -15.93
CA TYR A 269 -4.96 -0.71 -16.41
C TYR A 269 -4.86 -0.61 -17.94
N LEU A 270 -5.23 0.54 -18.48
CA LEU A 270 -5.18 0.84 -19.91
C LEU A 270 -4.80 2.31 -20.12
N LEU A 271 -3.77 2.58 -20.94
CA LEU A 271 -3.53 3.93 -21.46
C LEU A 271 -4.65 4.26 -22.46
N SER A 272 -5.33 5.38 -22.25
CA SER A 272 -6.56 5.72 -22.97
C SER A 272 -6.37 6.82 -24.00
N SER A 273 -5.92 8.00 -23.57
CA SER A 273 -5.84 9.17 -24.45
C SER A 273 -4.78 10.16 -23.97
N HIS A 274 -4.37 11.02 -24.90
CA HIS A 274 -3.44 12.11 -24.68
C HIS A 274 -4.15 13.42 -25.00
N GLU A 275 -3.84 14.47 -24.24
CA GLU A 275 -4.32 15.81 -24.45
C GLU A 275 -3.14 16.77 -24.35
N THR A 276 -2.80 17.44 -25.44
CA THR A 276 -1.75 18.47 -25.44
C THR A 276 -2.21 19.66 -24.61
N ILE A 277 -1.36 20.09 -23.69
CA ILE A 277 -1.58 21.32 -22.94
C ILE A 277 -1.19 22.49 -23.85
N VAL A 278 -2.18 23.27 -24.25
CA VAL A 278 -1.96 24.52 -24.98
C VAL A 278 -1.74 25.64 -23.98
N ASN A 279 -0.56 26.25 -24.01
CA ASN A 279 -0.31 27.46 -23.23
C ASN A 279 -0.96 28.65 -23.93
N GLU A 280 -2.19 29.00 -23.55
CA GLU A 280 -2.89 30.17 -24.11
C GLU A 280 -2.14 31.50 -23.86
N ASN A 281 -1.27 31.55 -22.85
CA ASN A 281 -0.43 32.73 -22.59
C ASN A 281 0.84 32.76 -23.46
N ALA A 282 1.13 31.73 -24.26
CA ALA A 282 2.27 31.75 -25.16
C ALA A 282 2.03 32.73 -26.32
N ASN A 283 3.06 33.46 -26.73
CA ASN A 283 3.02 34.24 -27.95
C ASN A 283 3.05 33.32 -29.18
N VAL A 284 2.41 33.76 -30.26
CA VAL A 284 2.48 33.08 -31.56
C VAL A 284 3.61 33.69 -32.38
N ALA A 285 4.44 32.84 -32.98
CA ALA A 285 5.51 33.27 -33.86
C ALA A 285 4.94 34.12 -35.01
N THR A 286 5.39 35.37 -35.09
CA THR A 286 4.96 36.33 -36.10
C THR A 286 6.21 36.85 -36.82
N GLU A 287 6.12 36.99 -38.15
CA GLU A 287 7.23 37.51 -38.95
C GLU A 287 7.71 38.88 -38.41
N GLY A 288 9.02 39.03 -38.21
CA GLY A 288 9.62 40.24 -37.64
C GLY A 288 9.46 40.40 -36.12
N ARG A 289 9.00 39.38 -35.39
CA ARG A 289 8.86 39.37 -33.92
C ARG A 289 9.41 38.08 -33.30
N ALA A 290 10.59 37.65 -33.74
CA ALA A 290 11.15 36.36 -33.37
C ALA A 290 11.39 36.24 -31.85
N TYR A 291 11.76 37.34 -31.18
CA TYR A 291 12.09 37.30 -29.77
C TYR A 291 10.86 37.20 -28.86
N ALA A 292 9.66 37.49 -29.36
CA ALA A 292 8.39 37.33 -28.64
C ALA A 292 8.13 35.89 -28.20
N THR A 293 8.67 34.90 -28.92
CA THR A 293 8.52 33.47 -28.62
C THR A 293 9.76 32.83 -28.01
N ASP A 294 10.94 33.40 -28.24
CA ASP A 294 12.22 32.82 -27.83
C ASP A 294 12.58 33.11 -26.35
N TYR A 295 11.92 34.10 -25.75
CA TYR A 295 12.12 34.53 -24.37
C TYR A 295 10.82 34.44 -23.58
N SER A 296 10.92 34.53 -22.24
CA SER A 296 9.76 34.63 -21.33
C SER A 296 9.08 36.00 -21.41
N ILE A 297 8.69 36.41 -22.61
CA ILE A 297 8.00 37.67 -22.90
C ILE A 297 6.51 37.50 -22.53
N PRO A 298 5.89 38.49 -21.87
CA PRO A 298 4.45 38.47 -21.61
C PRO A 298 3.63 38.25 -22.88
N HIS A 299 2.43 37.68 -22.74
CA HIS A 299 1.51 37.52 -23.87
C HIS A 299 1.21 38.89 -24.50
N LEU A 300 1.44 39.03 -25.81
CA LEU A 300 1.30 40.29 -26.52
C LEU A 300 -0.17 40.71 -26.58
N ASN A 301 -0.43 41.96 -26.20
CA ASN A 301 -1.74 42.57 -26.38
C ASN A 301 -1.86 43.12 -27.81
N SER A 302 -2.84 42.63 -28.57
CA SER A 302 -3.07 43.05 -29.96
C SER A 302 -3.46 44.52 -30.12
N ALA A 303 -3.92 45.19 -29.05
CA ALA A 303 -4.20 46.62 -29.04
C ALA A 303 -2.94 47.50 -28.84
N ASN A 304 -1.82 46.90 -28.43
CA ASN A 304 -0.56 47.59 -28.17
C ASN A 304 0.47 47.34 -29.28
N TYR A 305 1.53 48.14 -29.30
CA TYR A 305 2.64 47.99 -30.24
C TYR A 305 3.83 47.31 -29.59
N TYR A 306 4.17 46.12 -30.07
CA TYR A 306 5.38 45.43 -29.65
C TYR A 306 6.59 45.89 -30.48
N VAL A 307 7.68 46.24 -29.79
CA VAL A 307 8.92 46.75 -30.40
C VAL A 307 10.12 46.02 -29.83
N GLU A 308 11.00 45.55 -30.71
CA GLU A 308 12.23 44.84 -30.38
C GLU A 308 13.44 45.73 -30.65
N HIS A 309 14.38 45.74 -29.71
CA HIS A 309 15.67 46.42 -29.84
C HIS A 309 16.80 45.41 -29.80
N THR A 310 17.61 45.43 -30.84
CA THR A 310 18.77 44.56 -30.99
C THR A 310 20.04 45.37 -31.12
N VAL A 311 21.17 44.74 -30.80
CA VAL A 311 22.51 45.30 -30.95
C VAL A 311 23.38 44.36 -31.78
N SER A 312 24.31 44.91 -32.56
CA SER A 312 25.28 44.10 -33.32
C SER A 312 26.52 43.86 -32.47
N VAL A 313 26.83 42.59 -32.18
CA VAL A 313 28.03 42.16 -31.45
C VAL A 313 28.74 41.11 -32.30
N ASN A 314 30.01 41.34 -32.66
CA ASN A 314 30.79 40.41 -33.50
C ASN A 314 30.07 40.00 -34.80
N ASN A 315 29.40 40.93 -35.47
CA ASN A 315 28.57 40.72 -36.66
C ASN A 315 27.35 39.79 -36.45
N GLN A 316 26.93 39.57 -35.20
CA GLN A 316 25.71 38.87 -34.86
C GLN A 316 24.69 39.83 -34.24
N THR A 317 23.42 39.68 -34.63
CA THR A 317 22.31 40.39 -34.01
C THR A 317 22.00 39.75 -32.66
N VAL A 318 22.08 40.54 -31.59
CA VAL A 318 21.81 40.13 -30.21
C VAL A 318 20.61 40.90 -29.69
N PHE A 319 19.66 40.20 -29.05
CA PHE A 319 18.54 40.81 -28.37
C PHE A 319 19.01 41.66 -27.18
N ASN A 320 18.51 42.89 -27.06
CA ASN A 320 18.83 43.78 -25.94
C ASN A 320 17.62 43.93 -25.02
N TYR A 321 16.56 44.55 -25.54
CA TYR A 321 15.28 44.65 -24.85
C TYR A 321 14.13 44.71 -25.86
N ALA A 322 12.93 44.44 -25.37
CA ALA A 322 11.69 44.73 -26.06
C ALA A 322 10.74 45.44 -25.12
N LEU A 323 9.77 46.14 -25.70
CA LEU A 323 8.69 46.75 -24.95
C LEU A 323 7.37 46.55 -25.67
N GLU A 324 6.30 46.63 -24.90
CA GLU A 324 4.95 46.78 -25.43
C GLU A 324 4.45 48.18 -25.13
N TRP A 325 4.21 48.96 -26.17
CA TRP A 325 3.79 50.35 -26.10
C TRP A 325 2.27 50.48 -26.12
N ASN A 326 1.74 51.15 -25.11
CA ASN A 326 0.35 51.58 -25.06
C ASN A 326 0.24 53.00 -25.60
N ASP A 327 -0.33 53.14 -26.80
CA ASP A 327 -0.42 54.43 -27.48
C ASP A 327 -1.39 55.41 -26.81
N ALA A 328 -2.48 54.91 -26.24
CA ALA A 328 -3.48 55.75 -25.56
C ALA A 328 -2.89 56.43 -24.31
N MET A 329 -2.01 55.72 -23.60
CA MET A 329 -1.39 56.20 -22.37
C MET A 329 0.02 56.77 -22.59
N LYS A 330 0.55 56.70 -23.83
CA LYS A 330 1.89 57.15 -24.21
C LYS A 330 2.99 56.63 -23.25
N HIS A 331 2.92 55.36 -22.88
CA HIS A 331 3.95 54.67 -22.08
C HIS A 331 4.01 53.18 -22.41
N SER A 332 5.09 52.51 -21.99
CA SER A 332 5.24 51.06 -22.13
C SER A 332 4.42 50.33 -21.05
N ALA A 333 3.56 49.40 -21.47
CA ALA A 333 2.84 48.50 -20.57
C ALA A 333 3.81 47.57 -19.82
N TRP A 334 4.87 47.13 -20.50
CA TRP A 334 5.99 46.41 -19.92
C TRP A 334 7.25 46.59 -20.76
N VAL A 335 8.40 46.28 -20.16
CA VAL A 335 9.71 46.21 -20.81
C VAL A 335 10.37 44.91 -20.38
N ALA A 336 10.83 44.11 -21.34
CA ALA A 336 11.57 42.88 -21.12
C ALA A 336 12.99 43.04 -21.65
N PHE A 337 14.00 42.65 -20.89
CA PHE A 337 15.40 42.79 -21.27
C PHE A 337 16.22 41.60 -20.82
N VAL A 338 17.34 41.35 -21.51
CA VAL A 338 18.31 40.32 -21.11
C VAL A 338 19.50 41.02 -20.47
N PHE A 339 19.89 40.57 -19.29
CA PHE A 339 21.09 41.04 -18.61
C PHE A 339 22.07 39.90 -18.42
N ASP A 340 23.04 39.80 -19.32
CA ASP A 340 24.06 38.75 -19.33
C ASP A 340 25.48 39.33 -19.45
N LYS A 341 26.48 38.45 -19.58
CA LYS A 341 27.88 38.87 -19.71
C LYS A 341 28.13 39.79 -20.91
N ILE A 342 27.37 39.66 -21.99
CA ILE A 342 27.51 40.44 -23.23
C ILE A 342 26.73 41.76 -23.11
N THR A 343 25.45 41.71 -22.75
CA THR A 343 24.57 42.89 -22.71
C THR A 343 24.85 43.82 -21.53
N SER A 344 25.56 43.37 -20.50
CA SER A 344 25.98 44.19 -19.35
C SER A 344 27.27 45.00 -19.58
N GLU A 345 28.00 44.79 -20.68
CA GLU A 345 29.26 45.50 -20.93
C GLU A 345 29.04 47.00 -21.23
N LYS A 346 29.74 47.88 -20.49
CA LYS A 346 29.70 49.33 -20.72
C LYS A 346 30.53 49.72 -21.95
N LYS A 347 29.93 49.63 -23.15
CA LYS A 347 30.56 50.03 -24.42
C LYS A 347 30.14 51.42 -24.92
N VAL A 348 29.02 51.94 -24.44
CA VAL A 348 28.46 53.23 -24.86
C VAL A 348 28.13 54.08 -23.65
N SER A 349 28.21 55.40 -23.81
CA SER A 349 27.81 56.40 -22.80
C SER A 349 26.63 57.21 -23.32
N ARG A 350 25.74 57.64 -22.44
CA ARG A 350 24.63 58.55 -22.80
C ARG A 350 25.17 59.98 -22.91
N PRO A 351 24.69 60.81 -23.85
CA PRO A 351 25.05 62.23 -23.93
C PRO A 351 24.65 62.98 -22.65
N ASP A 352 25.45 64.00 -22.28
CA ASP A 352 25.19 64.81 -21.08
C ASP A 352 24.06 65.84 -21.27
N ILE A 353 23.72 66.18 -22.53
CA ILE A 353 22.69 67.17 -22.88
C ILE A 353 21.62 66.49 -23.74
N ASP A 354 20.36 66.61 -23.31
CA ASP A 354 19.16 66.07 -23.96
C ASP A 354 19.26 64.59 -24.41
N PRO A 355 19.45 63.64 -23.46
CA PRO A 355 19.68 62.23 -23.81
C PRO A 355 18.42 61.46 -24.22
N TRP A 356 17.25 62.12 -24.25
CA TRP A 356 15.97 61.48 -24.49
C TRP A 356 15.48 61.73 -25.91
N ASN A 357 15.02 60.69 -26.56
CA ASN A 357 14.46 60.77 -27.91
C ASN A 357 13.23 59.88 -28.02
N VAL A 358 12.35 60.23 -28.96
CA VAL A 358 11.24 59.37 -29.37
C VAL A 358 11.81 58.11 -30.01
N ASP A 359 11.23 56.95 -29.69
CA ASP A 359 11.70 55.68 -30.22
C ASP A 359 11.64 55.68 -31.76
N PRO A 360 12.77 55.45 -32.47
CA PRO A 360 12.79 55.45 -33.92
C PRO A 360 11.97 54.31 -34.53
N HIS A 361 11.70 53.23 -33.80
CA HIS A 361 10.93 52.08 -34.28
C HIS A 361 9.42 52.24 -34.10
N PHE A 362 8.95 53.29 -33.42
CA PHE A 362 7.52 53.56 -33.35
C PHE A 362 6.94 53.97 -34.71
N PRO A 363 5.70 53.53 -35.04
CA PRO A 363 4.97 54.04 -36.20
C PRO A 363 4.83 55.56 -36.14
N LYS A 364 4.79 56.24 -37.30
CA LYS A 364 4.68 57.71 -37.36
C LYS A 364 3.47 58.28 -36.61
N GLN A 365 2.40 57.51 -36.45
CA GLN A 365 1.20 57.90 -35.71
C GLN A 365 1.35 57.81 -34.19
N CYS A 366 2.40 57.13 -33.71
CA CYS A 366 2.74 56.97 -32.29
C CYS A 366 3.86 57.91 -31.85
N LYS A 367 4.55 58.55 -32.82
CA LYS A 367 5.55 59.61 -32.63
C LYS A 367 4.84 60.96 -32.59
#